data_AF-A0A8B8B895-F1
#
_entry.id   AF-A0A8B8B895-F1
#
_cell.length_a   1.000
_cell.length_b   1.000
_cell.length_c   1.000
_cell.angle_alpha   90.00
_cell.angle_beta   90.00
_cell.angle_gamma   90.00
#
_symmetry.space_group_name_H-M   'P 1'
#
loop_
_entity.id
_entity.type
_entity.pdbx_description
1 polymer ?
#
loop_
_entity_poly.entity_id
_entity_poly.type
_entity_poly.pdbx_seq_one_letter_code
_entity_poly.pdbx_strand_id
1 'polypeptide(L)'
;MADSFLHPLIATLLFFLPGPIFTMTTQIVIGHRAQAFFTNPDTASKTDYGQLLGEHKGALYTGSVFPDAFESPKCYKGKFIDLSTDAKSTRFLNITVNYIRQNFKEPWNYEAGELVTFLFGVTSYQVLDAVWYKYPDPVGILRTLANLNHHGNVTKAMEIIQFSSDVILEYNLDLFYMNVFKDWDMPEHHLYNIYKEYYGQEVITEPELVHCTTWLLLKSLEISYGAGEAFSEVAKLNPFLVSELPDYFSGGLDDVAKKTTRVWSTLVRMLENGTSNCAFPDNPLDISCKEIPHPVYRHQNPMAGSLGREWNGALNFSPKDVLLTRKGLSIHLTPSKRFLRKFATKNPKKRAMYKDTKENLKPSGQSIDDNRFFDGTYYINSSYARLGWSQTVCDVNNDGHDDVILGAPGYSTPNNIQQGAVIFVYGTDTGMPWLFDVPIDLTNLTLRYSDILTGPSTMESQFGSSVTCLDVNQDGVLDLVVGAPGFGNSDVDDHNGRVYIYYGRQNASRFEQPNITITCQSKFCNLGYSLTSVDLNKDDHDDLVMGSPYYSSTGTQQGAIGILYSDKPLPG
;
A
#
# COMPACT_ATOMS: atom_id res chain seq x y z
N MET A 1 34.78 -4.88 26.36
CA MET A 1 34.28 -4.64 27.73
C MET A 1 33.62 -3.27 27.74
N ALA A 2 32.32 -3.25 27.43
CA ALA A 2 31.38 -2.15 27.66
C ALA A 2 29.99 -2.75 27.41
N ASP A 3 29.62 -3.70 28.28
CA ASP A 3 28.23 -4.04 28.51
C ASP A 3 27.58 -2.85 29.22
N SER A 4 26.58 -2.23 28.60
CA SER A 4 25.70 -1.31 29.30
C SER A 4 24.26 -1.54 28.86
N PHE A 5 23.60 -2.37 29.66
CA PHE A 5 22.17 -2.40 30.00
C PHE A 5 21.17 -2.09 28.87
N LEU A 6 20.80 -3.16 28.14
CA LEU A 6 19.46 -3.27 27.56
C LEU A 6 18.43 -3.21 28.69
N HIS A 7 17.46 -2.30 28.60
CA HIS A 7 16.33 -2.19 29.52
C HIS A 7 15.64 -3.57 29.65
N PRO A 8 15.16 -4.01 30.83
CA PRO A 8 14.55 -5.34 31.01
C PRO A 8 13.35 -5.64 30.10
N LEU A 9 12.72 -4.63 29.48
CA LEU A 9 11.69 -4.74 28.44
C LEU A 9 12.24 -5.12 27.05
N ILE A 10 13.46 -4.69 26.73
CA ILE A 10 14.12 -4.97 25.43
C ILE A 10 14.63 -6.42 25.40
N ALA A 11 15.11 -6.93 26.54
CA ALA A 11 15.42 -8.35 26.70
C ALA A 11 14.16 -9.25 26.67
N THR A 12 12.96 -8.72 26.93
CA THR A 12 11.72 -9.50 26.80
C THR A 12 11.16 -9.49 25.38
N LEU A 13 11.36 -8.43 24.60
CA LEU A 13 10.90 -8.35 23.21
C LEU A 13 11.80 -9.10 22.21
N LEU A 14 13.13 -9.08 22.38
CA LEU A 14 14.06 -9.68 21.40
C LEU A 14 14.60 -11.07 21.78
N PHE A 15 14.55 -11.47 23.06
CA PHE A 15 15.06 -12.78 23.49
C PHE A 15 13.96 -13.86 23.61
N PHE A 16 12.67 -13.48 23.64
CA PHE A 16 11.53 -14.42 23.68
C PHE A 16 10.83 -14.64 22.33
N LEU A 17 11.28 -13.99 21.25
CA LEU A 17 10.74 -14.19 19.90
C LEU A 17 11.70 -14.95 18.94
N PRO A 18 12.26 -16.13 19.26
CA PRO A 18 12.81 -17.00 18.23
C PRO A 18 11.64 -17.78 17.59
N GLY A 19 11.09 -17.25 16.50
CA GLY A 19 10.05 -17.88 15.66
C GLY A 19 9.16 -16.84 14.96
N PRO A 20 8.57 -17.14 13.79
CA PRO A 20 7.76 -16.19 13.04
C PRO A 20 6.59 -15.61 13.84
N ILE A 21 6.31 -14.34 13.60
CA ILE A 21 5.25 -13.57 14.25
C ILE A 21 4.18 -13.29 13.19
N PHE A 22 2.92 -13.64 13.50
CA PHE A 22 1.81 -13.44 12.58
C PHE A 22 1.58 -11.95 12.29
N THR A 23 1.62 -11.59 11.01
CA THR A 23 1.18 -10.27 10.52
C THR A 23 -0.31 -10.31 10.28
N MET A 24 -1.03 -9.26 10.66
CA MET A 24 -2.46 -9.14 10.40
C MET A 24 -2.81 -7.76 9.91
N THR A 25 -2.23 -6.74 10.55
CA THR A 25 -2.48 -5.35 10.17
C THR A 25 -1.95 -5.08 8.77
N THR A 26 -0.71 -5.50 8.48
CA THR A 26 -0.08 -5.33 7.17
C THR A 26 -0.93 -5.96 6.07
N GLN A 27 -1.37 -7.21 6.27
CA GLN A 27 -2.20 -7.95 5.33
C GLN A 27 -3.53 -7.23 5.03
N ILE A 28 -4.20 -6.72 6.06
CA ILE A 28 -5.46 -5.98 5.94
C ILE A 28 -5.24 -4.65 5.20
N VAL A 29 -4.17 -3.93 5.53
CA VAL A 29 -3.82 -2.65 4.89
C VAL A 29 -3.53 -2.85 3.40
N ILE A 30 -2.86 -3.93 2.99
CA ILE A 30 -2.66 -4.25 1.57
C ILE A 30 -4.00 -4.44 0.87
N GLY A 31 -4.91 -5.26 1.40
CA GLY A 31 -6.23 -5.47 0.80
C GLY A 31 -7.05 -4.17 0.73
N HIS A 32 -6.98 -3.33 1.76
CA HIS A 32 -7.66 -2.04 1.79
C HIS A 32 -7.10 -1.03 0.78
N ARG A 33 -5.77 -0.92 0.67
CA ARG A 33 -5.13 -0.05 -0.34
C ARG A 33 -5.40 -0.55 -1.76
N ALA A 34 -5.35 -1.87 -1.98
CA ALA A 34 -5.69 -2.47 -3.25
C ALA A 34 -7.14 -2.15 -3.64
N GLN A 35 -8.09 -2.18 -2.70
CA GLN A 35 -9.47 -1.72 -2.94
C GLN A 35 -9.53 -0.26 -3.40
N ALA A 36 -8.75 0.64 -2.81
CA ALA A 36 -8.73 2.05 -3.22
C ALA A 36 -8.12 2.25 -4.62
N PHE A 37 -7.21 1.38 -5.04
CA PHE A 37 -6.57 1.43 -6.36
C PHE A 37 -7.32 0.65 -7.44
N PHE A 38 -8.22 -0.25 -7.04
CA PHE A 38 -8.85 -1.18 -7.97
C PHE A 38 -9.86 -0.48 -8.87
N THR A 39 -9.73 -0.73 -10.18
CA THR A 39 -10.71 -0.35 -11.20
C THR A 39 -11.19 -1.61 -11.89
N ASN A 40 -12.49 -1.72 -12.17
CA ASN A 40 -13.04 -2.89 -12.87
C ASN A 40 -12.35 -3.04 -14.24
N PRO A 41 -11.79 -4.23 -14.55
CA PRO A 41 -10.97 -4.43 -15.74
C PRO A 41 -11.77 -4.45 -17.05
N ASP A 42 -13.10 -4.63 -16.99
CA ASP A 42 -13.98 -4.62 -18.16
C ASP A 42 -15.25 -3.80 -17.89
N THR A 43 -15.49 -2.80 -18.75
CA THR A 43 -16.72 -1.99 -18.74
C THR A 43 -17.98 -2.79 -19.12
N ALA A 44 -17.82 -3.98 -19.70
CA ALA A 44 -18.91 -4.90 -20.05
C ALA A 44 -19.22 -5.92 -18.95
N SER A 45 -18.48 -5.91 -17.83
CA SER A 45 -18.77 -6.79 -16.70
C SER A 45 -20.20 -6.61 -16.22
N LYS A 46 -20.87 -7.72 -15.90
CA LYS A 46 -22.21 -7.69 -15.30
C LYS A 46 -22.20 -7.30 -13.82
N THR A 47 -21.02 -7.28 -13.21
CA THR A 47 -20.83 -7.04 -11.78
C THR A 47 -19.88 -5.86 -11.59
N ASP A 48 -20.29 -4.87 -10.80
CA ASP A 48 -19.36 -3.86 -10.31
C ASP A 48 -18.57 -4.42 -9.11
N TYR A 49 -17.37 -4.95 -9.36
CA TYR A 49 -16.52 -5.51 -8.31
C TYR A 49 -15.99 -4.43 -7.35
N GLY A 50 -15.81 -3.19 -7.82
CA GLY A 50 -15.47 -2.05 -6.96
C GLY A 50 -16.55 -1.78 -5.91
N GLN A 51 -17.82 -1.75 -6.34
CA GLN A 51 -18.96 -1.65 -5.43
C GLN A 51 -19.05 -2.88 -4.51
N LEU A 52 -18.88 -4.09 -5.06
CA LEU A 52 -18.94 -5.35 -4.30
C LEU A 52 -17.94 -5.39 -3.14
N LEU A 53 -16.68 -5.01 -3.41
CA LEU A 53 -15.64 -4.86 -2.39
C LEU A 53 -16.04 -3.84 -1.32
N GLY A 54 -16.74 -2.78 -1.70
CA GLY A 54 -17.24 -1.75 -0.80
C GLY A 54 -18.36 -2.23 0.12
N GLU A 55 -19.25 -3.09 -0.38
CA GLU A 55 -20.37 -3.66 0.34
C GLU A 55 -19.95 -4.76 1.32
N HIS A 56 -18.93 -5.56 0.96
CA HIS A 56 -18.47 -6.72 1.73
C HIS A 56 -17.08 -6.55 2.35
N LYS A 57 -16.73 -5.34 2.83
CA LYS A 57 -15.40 -5.04 3.41
C LYS A 57 -14.95 -6.00 4.51
N GLY A 58 -15.89 -6.50 5.33
CA GLY A 58 -15.55 -7.44 6.39
C GLY A 58 -15.05 -8.79 5.88
N ALA A 59 -15.56 -9.23 4.72
CA ALA A 59 -15.07 -10.42 4.04
C ALA A 59 -13.68 -10.19 3.42
N LEU A 60 -13.43 -8.99 2.86
CA LEU A 60 -12.12 -8.62 2.32
C LEU A 60 -11.05 -8.73 3.41
N TYR A 61 -11.29 -8.11 4.56
CA TYR A 61 -10.33 -8.11 5.67
C TYR A 61 -10.13 -9.51 6.25
N THR A 62 -11.21 -10.28 6.43
CA THR A 62 -11.12 -11.67 6.93
C THR A 62 -10.34 -12.54 5.95
N GLY A 63 -10.61 -12.42 4.65
CA GLY A 63 -9.88 -13.12 3.60
C GLY A 63 -8.40 -12.75 3.56
N SER A 64 -8.06 -11.47 3.78
CA SER A 64 -6.68 -10.98 3.81
C SER A 64 -5.82 -11.61 4.90
N VAL A 65 -6.41 -12.15 5.96
CA VAL A 65 -5.65 -12.81 7.03
C VAL A 65 -5.90 -14.32 7.11
N PHE A 66 -6.95 -14.81 6.44
CA PHE A 66 -7.40 -16.20 6.52
C PHE A 66 -6.31 -17.25 6.26
N PRO A 67 -5.36 -17.06 5.33
CA PRO A 67 -4.31 -18.05 5.11
C PRO A 67 -3.45 -18.35 6.35
N ASP A 68 -3.45 -17.48 7.37
CA ASP A 68 -2.76 -17.72 8.65
C ASP A 68 -3.67 -18.32 9.75
N ALA A 69 -4.95 -18.59 9.45
CA ALA A 69 -5.93 -19.04 10.45
C ALA A 69 -5.54 -20.32 11.21
N PHE A 70 -4.81 -21.22 10.56
CA PHE A 70 -4.46 -22.53 11.11
C PHE A 70 -3.04 -22.61 11.67
N GLU A 71 -2.28 -21.51 11.60
CA GLU A 71 -0.89 -21.48 12.06
C GLU A 71 -0.77 -21.24 13.57
N SER A 72 -1.82 -20.67 14.19
CA SER A 72 -1.88 -20.45 15.63
C SER A 72 -1.85 -21.77 16.41
N PRO A 73 -0.94 -21.95 17.38
CA PRO A 73 -1.01 -23.04 18.34
C PRO A 73 -2.35 -23.16 19.10
N LYS A 74 -3.15 -22.09 19.19
CA LYS A 74 -4.50 -22.09 19.78
C LYS A 74 -5.56 -22.71 18.86
N CYS A 75 -5.30 -22.79 17.56
CA CYS A 75 -6.05 -23.59 16.59
C CYS A 75 -5.58 -25.04 16.66
N TYR A 76 -6.12 -25.80 17.62
CA TYR A 76 -5.90 -27.25 17.74
C TYR A 76 -4.43 -27.70 17.70
N LYS A 77 -3.51 -26.90 18.27
CA LYS A 77 -2.05 -27.16 18.27
C LYS A 77 -1.44 -27.31 16.87
N GLY A 78 -1.95 -26.56 15.89
CA GLY A 78 -1.45 -26.60 14.51
C GLY A 78 -1.84 -27.85 13.73
N LYS A 79 -2.85 -28.61 14.18
CA LYS A 79 -3.37 -29.81 13.49
C LYS A 79 -3.68 -29.56 12.00
N PHE A 80 -4.09 -28.34 11.67
CA PHE A 80 -4.58 -27.95 10.35
C PHE A 80 -3.58 -27.08 9.56
N ILE A 81 -2.29 -27.09 9.91
CA ILE A 81 -1.27 -26.23 9.28
C ILE A 81 -1.20 -26.39 7.75
N ASP A 82 -1.49 -27.59 7.23
CA ASP A 82 -1.51 -27.84 5.79
C ASP A 82 -2.59 -27.02 5.08
N LEU A 83 -3.72 -26.75 5.73
CA LEU A 83 -4.81 -25.93 5.17
C LEU A 83 -4.39 -24.46 5.02
N SER A 84 -3.51 -23.97 5.91
CA SER A 84 -2.87 -22.66 5.77
C SER A 84 -1.92 -22.66 4.56
N THR A 85 -1.11 -23.71 4.40
CA THR A 85 -0.23 -23.85 3.23
C THR A 85 -1.02 -23.88 1.91
N ASP A 86 -2.15 -24.59 1.88
CA ASP A 86 -3.03 -24.64 0.72
C ASP A 86 -3.67 -23.28 0.41
N ALA A 87 -4.17 -22.56 1.42
CA ALA A 87 -4.76 -21.24 1.23
C ALA A 87 -3.76 -20.23 0.63
N LYS A 88 -2.45 -20.45 0.84
CA LYS A 88 -1.36 -19.65 0.25
C LYS A 88 -1.01 -20.04 -1.20
N SER A 89 -1.65 -21.08 -1.75
CA SER A 89 -1.37 -21.61 -3.08
C SER A 89 -2.32 -21.07 -4.15
N THR A 90 -1.82 -20.98 -5.39
CA THR A 90 -2.66 -20.66 -6.57
C THR A 90 -3.64 -21.79 -6.92
N ARG A 91 -3.40 -23.01 -6.43
CA ARG A 91 -4.35 -24.12 -6.57
C ARG A 91 -5.64 -23.87 -5.78
N PHE A 92 -5.55 -23.32 -4.58
CA PHE A 92 -6.72 -22.96 -3.78
C PHE A 92 -7.56 -21.88 -4.49
N LEU A 93 -6.89 -20.91 -5.14
CA LEU A 93 -7.54 -19.90 -5.96
C LEU A 93 -8.34 -20.53 -7.11
N ASN A 94 -7.74 -21.43 -7.89
CA ASN A 94 -8.42 -22.13 -8.99
C ASN A 94 -9.67 -22.90 -8.53
N ILE A 95 -9.52 -23.70 -7.47
CA ILE A 95 -10.64 -24.50 -6.94
C ILE A 95 -11.76 -23.61 -6.43
N THR A 96 -11.41 -22.53 -5.72
CA THR A 96 -12.42 -21.59 -5.21
C THR A 96 -13.18 -20.88 -6.34
N VAL A 97 -12.48 -20.44 -7.40
CA VAL A 97 -13.14 -19.85 -8.58
C VAL A 97 -14.10 -20.84 -9.23
N ASN A 98 -13.68 -22.09 -9.43
CA ASN A 98 -14.54 -23.13 -9.99
C ASN A 98 -15.75 -23.41 -9.11
N TYR A 99 -15.55 -23.51 -7.80
CA TYR A 99 -16.63 -23.67 -6.83
C TYR A 99 -17.65 -22.52 -6.93
N ILE A 100 -17.19 -21.26 -6.97
CA ILE A 100 -18.08 -20.09 -7.10
C ILE A 100 -18.91 -20.18 -8.39
N ARG A 101 -18.26 -20.43 -9.53
CA ARG A 101 -18.91 -20.51 -10.83
C ARG A 101 -19.89 -21.66 -10.97
N GLN A 102 -19.67 -22.77 -10.27
CA GLN A 102 -20.56 -23.93 -10.30
C GLN A 102 -21.80 -23.73 -9.41
N ASN A 103 -21.66 -23.01 -8.29
CA ASN A 103 -22.70 -22.87 -7.28
C ASN A 103 -23.49 -21.56 -7.38
N PHE A 104 -22.95 -20.54 -8.05
CA PHE A 104 -23.58 -19.22 -8.19
C PHE A 104 -23.63 -18.76 -9.65
N LYS A 105 -24.57 -17.86 -9.96
CA LYS A 105 -24.73 -17.25 -11.28
C LYS A 105 -24.63 -15.73 -11.16
N GLU A 106 -24.00 -15.10 -12.14
CA GLU A 106 -23.93 -13.63 -12.24
C GLU A 106 -25.29 -12.99 -12.60
N PRO A 107 -25.59 -11.78 -12.11
CA PRO A 107 -24.78 -11.00 -11.15
C PRO A 107 -24.78 -11.65 -9.76
N TRP A 108 -23.64 -11.56 -9.06
CA TRP A 108 -23.45 -12.23 -7.77
C TRP A 108 -24.51 -11.77 -6.76
N ASN A 109 -25.20 -12.74 -6.15
CA ASN A 109 -26.07 -12.43 -5.00
C ASN A 109 -25.21 -12.10 -3.76
N TYR A 110 -25.84 -11.71 -2.65
CA TYR A 110 -25.12 -11.33 -1.44
C TYR A 110 -24.12 -12.40 -0.95
N GLU A 111 -24.50 -13.69 -0.95
CA GLU A 111 -23.63 -14.78 -0.50
C GLU A 111 -22.43 -15.00 -1.43
N ALA A 112 -22.66 -14.98 -2.73
CA ALA A 112 -21.60 -15.05 -3.73
C ALA A 112 -20.68 -13.82 -3.64
N GLY A 113 -21.26 -12.64 -3.44
CA GLY A 113 -20.54 -11.39 -3.28
C GLY A 113 -19.57 -11.42 -2.10
N GLU A 114 -20.04 -11.91 -0.96
CA GLU A 114 -19.21 -12.07 0.24
C GLU A 114 -18.06 -13.05 0.01
N LEU A 115 -18.32 -14.22 -0.61
CA LEU A 115 -17.28 -15.21 -0.91
C LEU A 115 -16.28 -14.72 -1.96
N VAL A 116 -16.74 -14.00 -2.99
CA VAL A 116 -15.89 -13.35 -3.99
C VAL A 116 -15.00 -12.31 -3.30
N THR A 117 -15.55 -11.42 -2.49
CA THR A 117 -14.77 -10.41 -1.76
C THR A 117 -13.79 -11.03 -0.76
N PHE A 118 -14.17 -12.13 -0.11
CA PHE A 118 -13.26 -12.92 0.71
C PHE A 118 -12.07 -13.46 -0.10
N LEU A 119 -12.33 -13.99 -1.30
CA LEU A 119 -11.28 -14.50 -2.19
C LEU A 119 -10.33 -13.38 -2.67
N PHE A 120 -10.84 -12.18 -2.92
CA PHE A 120 -10.00 -11.00 -3.17
C PHE A 120 -9.04 -10.76 -2.01
N GLY A 121 -9.52 -10.85 -0.76
CA GLY A 121 -8.69 -10.79 0.44
C GLY A 121 -7.59 -11.85 0.45
N VAL A 122 -7.95 -13.13 0.20
CA VAL A 122 -6.98 -14.24 0.13
C VAL A 122 -5.92 -13.98 -0.93
N THR A 123 -6.29 -13.47 -2.10
CA THR A 123 -5.30 -13.15 -3.14
C THR A 123 -4.37 -11.99 -2.76
N SER A 124 -4.85 -11.00 -2.00
CA SER A 124 -4.00 -9.94 -1.43
C SER A 124 -2.93 -10.52 -0.52
N TYR A 125 -3.31 -11.48 0.35
CA TYR A 125 -2.36 -12.22 1.17
C TYR A 125 -1.32 -12.92 0.28
N GLN A 126 -1.77 -13.68 -0.72
CA GLN A 126 -0.89 -14.48 -1.58
C GLN A 126 0.15 -13.59 -2.28
N VAL A 127 -0.24 -12.39 -2.72
CA VAL A 127 0.68 -11.42 -3.33
C VAL A 127 1.69 -10.90 -2.31
N LEU A 128 1.27 -10.51 -1.10
CA LEU A 128 2.19 -10.09 -0.05
C LEU A 128 3.20 -11.20 0.30
N ASP A 129 2.72 -12.44 0.45
CA ASP A 129 3.55 -13.62 0.73
C ASP A 129 4.57 -13.89 -0.39
N ALA A 130 4.15 -13.71 -1.65
CA ALA A 130 5.02 -13.82 -2.80
C ALA A 130 6.12 -12.75 -2.81
N VAL A 131 5.75 -11.47 -2.64
CA VAL A 131 6.67 -10.33 -2.75
C VAL A 131 7.64 -10.28 -1.56
N TRP A 132 7.16 -10.50 -0.34
CA TRP A 132 8.01 -10.40 0.85
C TRP A 132 8.80 -11.67 1.12
N TYR A 133 8.23 -12.86 0.92
CA TYR A 133 8.82 -14.07 1.50
C TYR A 133 9.32 -15.08 0.46
N LYS A 134 8.57 -15.32 -0.61
CA LYS A 134 8.92 -16.36 -1.59
C LYS A 134 9.88 -15.85 -2.67
N TYR A 135 9.65 -14.65 -3.17
CA TYR A 135 10.37 -14.09 -4.32
C TYR A 135 10.84 -12.66 -4.07
N PRO A 136 11.61 -12.40 -2.98
CA PRO A 136 12.04 -11.04 -2.67
C PRO A 136 12.98 -10.52 -3.75
N ASP A 137 12.64 -9.35 -4.28
CA ASP A 137 13.47 -8.60 -5.22
C ASP A 137 14.86 -8.33 -4.60
N PRO A 138 15.96 -8.56 -5.35
CA PRO A 138 17.31 -8.18 -4.92
C PRO A 138 17.44 -6.77 -4.36
N VAL A 139 16.66 -5.81 -4.88
CA VAL A 139 16.62 -4.41 -4.42
C VAL A 139 15.37 -4.08 -3.61
N GLY A 140 14.57 -5.08 -3.24
CA GLY A 140 13.33 -4.92 -2.49
C GLY A 140 13.53 -4.67 -1.00
N ILE A 141 12.46 -4.21 -0.34
CA ILE A 141 12.47 -3.74 1.06
C ILE A 141 13.08 -4.76 2.02
N LEU A 142 12.81 -6.06 1.82
CA LEU A 142 13.32 -7.12 2.69
C LEU A 142 14.84 -7.29 2.57
N ARG A 143 15.38 -7.27 1.34
CA ARG A 143 16.83 -7.38 1.09
C ARG A 143 17.56 -6.16 1.62
N THR A 144 16.98 -4.98 1.44
CA THR A 144 17.50 -3.73 1.99
C THR A 144 17.54 -3.77 3.51
N LEU A 145 16.44 -4.18 4.16
CA LEU A 145 16.40 -4.36 5.62
C LEU A 145 17.45 -5.37 6.11
N ALA A 146 17.62 -6.49 5.40
CA ALA A 146 18.62 -7.50 5.73
C ALA A 146 20.04 -6.95 5.67
N ASN A 147 20.35 -6.14 4.67
CA ASN A 147 21.67 -5.53 4.48
C ASN A 147 21.96 -4.43 5.50
N LEU A 148 20.96 -3.61 5.86
CA LEU A 148 21.12 -2.50 6.81
C LEU A 148 21.33 -3.00 8.25
N ASN A 149 20.47 -3.89 8.73
CA ASN A 149 20.36 -4.19 10.17
C ASN A 149 20.78 -5.61 10.54
N HIS A 150 20.99 -6.50 9.55
CA HIS A 150 21.13 -7.94 9.79
C HIS A 150 22.30 -8.59 9.06
N HIS A 151 23.28 -7.81 8.60
CA HIS A 151 24.49 -8.32 7.91
C HIS A 151 24.16 -9.26 6.74
N GLY A 152 23.08 -8.96 6.00
CA GLY A 152 22.61 -9.78 4.88
C GLY A 152 21.78 -11.00 5.27
N ASN A 153 21.44 -11.20 6.56
CA ASN A 153 20.59 -12.31 7.00
C ASN A 153 19.11 -12.01 6.71
N VAL A 154 18.64 -12.55 5.58
CA VAL A 154 17.25 -12.40 5.10
C VAL A 154 16.23 -13.03 6.04
N THR A 155 16.53 -14.20 6.62
CA THR A 155 15.60 -14.87 7.55
C THR A 155 15.33 -14.01 8.78
N LYS A 156 16.35 -13.35 9.32
CA LYS A 156 16.18 -12.43 10.45
C LYS A 156 15.43 -11.16 10.07
N ALA A 157 15.70 -10.62 8.87
CA ALA A 157 14.97 -9.47 8.35
C ALA A 157 13.47 -9.78 8.15
N MET A 158 13.15 -11.01 7.75
CA MET A 158 11.79 -11.48 7.54
C MET A 158 10.96 -11.49 8.83
N GLU A 159 11.52 -11.99 9.92
CA GLU A 159 10.85 -11.97 11.23
C GLU A 159 10.60 -10.53 11.73
N ILE A 160 11.53 -9.62 11.41
CA ILE A 160 11.49 -8.23 11.89
C ILE A 160 10.52 -7.38 11.08
N ILE A 161 10.50 -7.52 9.76
CA ILE A 161 9.57 -6.77 8.92
C ILE A 161 8.12 -7.13 9.25
N GLN A 162 7.84 -8.39 9.59
CA GLN A 162 6.52 -8.85 10.00
C GLN A 162 5.97 -8.06 11.19
N PHE A 163 6.64 -8.20 12.35
CA PHE A 163 6.17 -7.55 13.57
C PHE A 163 6.27 -6.02 13.50
N SER A 164 7.36 -5.50 12.93
CA SER A 164 7.59 -4.05 12.88
C SER A 164 6.54 -3.35 12.02
N SER A 165 6.18 -3.94 10.88
CA SER A 165 5.19 -3.33 9.97
C SER A 165 3.82 -3.22 10.63
N ASP A 166 3.37 -4.26 11.33
CA ASP A 166 2.10 -4.22 12.06
C ASP A 166 2.11 -3.16 13.17
N VAL A 167 3.20 -3.07 13.94
CA VAL A 167 3.32 -2.06 15.00
C VAL A 167 3.35 -0.65 14.43
N ILE A 168 4.11 -0.42 13.35
CA ILE A 168 4.22 0.87 12.68
C ILE A 168 2.85 1.27 12.11
N LEU A 169 2.16 0.35 11.45
CA LEU A 169 0.86 0.62 10.85
C LEU A 169 -0.23 0.86 11.88
N GLU A 170 -0.31 0.08 12.95
CA GLU A 170 -1.26 0.32 14.05
C GLU A 170 -1.00 1.63 14.81
N TYR A 171 0.25 2.11 14.81
CA TYR A 171 0.61 3.38 15.42
C TYR A 171 0.30 4.56 14.49
N ASN A 172 0.70 4.46 13.22
CA ASN A 172 0.57 5.54 12.22
C ASN A 172 -0.85 5.63 11.65
N LEU A 173 -1.52 4.50 11.45
CA LEU A 173 -2.87 4.42 10.93
C LEU A 173 -3.81 4.16 12.09
N ASP A 174 -4.77 5.05 12.27
CA ASP A 174 -5.88 4.79 13.17
C ASP A 174 -6.82 3.73 12.55
N LEU A 175 -6.47 2.45 12.56
CA LEU A 175 -7.26 1.40 11.88
C LEU A 175 -8.73 1.28 12.37
N PHE A 176 -9.13 2.00 13.43
CA PHE A 176 -10.53 2.15 13.79
C PHE A 176 -11.36 2.85 12.71
N TYR A 177 -10.79 3.76 11.90
CA TYR A 177 -11.49 4.37 10.77
C TYR A 177 -11.90 3.33 9.72
N MET A 178 -11.13 2.24 9.59
CA MET A 178 -11.42 1.16 8.66
C MET A 178 -12.49 0.18 9.17
N ASN A 179 -12.97 0.33 10.41
CA ASN A 179 -13.88 -0.60 11.10
C ASN A 179 -13.40 -2.08 11.05
N VAL A 180 -12.08 -2.30 10.92
CA VAL A 180 -11.48 -3.63 10.75
C VAL A 180 -11.93 -4.62 11.81
N PHE A 181 -12.19 -4.15 13.02
CA PHE A 181 -12.60 -5.00 14.14
C PHE A 181 -14.12 -5.10 14.34
N LYS A 182 -14.94 -4.36 13.59
CA LYS A 182 -16.40 -4.39 13.73
C LYS A 182 -17.06 -5.29 12.70
N ASP A 183 -16.47 -5.40 11.52
CA ASP A 183 -17.02 -6.17 10.41
C ASP A 183 -16.02 -7.27 10.02
N TRP A 184 -16.17 -8.46 10.59
CA TRP A 184 -15.47 -9.68 10.18
C TRP A 184 -16.50 -10.68 9.69
N ASP A 185 -16.60 -10.83 8.38
CA ASP A 185 -17.53 -11.76 7.74
C ASP A 185 -16.74 -12.93 7.16
N MET A 186 -17.09 -14.15 7.58
CA MET A 186 -16.46 -15.39 7.14
C MET A 186 -17.50 -16.29 6.48
N PRO A 187 -17.32 -16.66 5.19
CA PRO A 187 -18.19 -17.60 4.50
C PRO A 187 -17.85 -19.06 4.87
N GLU A 188 -17.98 -19.44 6.14
CA GLU A 188 -17.47 -20.70 6.69
C GLU A 188 -18.05 -21.94 5.99
N HIS A 189 -19.35 -21.88 5.65
CA HIS A 189 -20.04 -22.99 4.99
C HIS A 189 -19.44 -23.26 3.60
N HIS A 190 -19.10 -22.20 2.86
CA HIS A 190 -18.47 -22.35 1.55
C HIS A 190 -17.02 -22.81 1.68
N LEU A 191 -16.27 -22.29 2.66
CA LEU A 191 -14.89 -22.70 2.91
C LEU A 191 -14.80 -24.19 3.28
N TYR A 192 -15.71 -24.70 4.10
CA TYR A 192 -15.83 -26.13 4.38
C TYR A 192 -15.96 -26.95 3.08
N ASN A 193 -16.86 -26.56 2.19
CA ASN A 193 -17.09 -27.26 0.93
C ASN A 193 -15.90 -27.14 -0.03
N ILE A 194 -15.24 -25.98 -0.08
CA ILE A 194 -14.03 -25.74 -0.89
C ILE A 194 -12.89 -26.67 -0.44
N TYR A 195 -12.62 -26.78 0.86
CA TYR A 195 -11.59 -27.70 1.35
C TYR A 195 -11.97 -29.16 1.10
N LYS A 196 -13.24 -29.51 1.24
CA LYS A 196 -13.73 -30.86 0.92
C LYS A 196 -13.52 -31.21 -0.55
N GLU A 197 -13.79 -30.28 -1.46
CA GLU A 197 -13.51 -30.44 -2.89
C GLU A 197 -12.00 -30.50 -3.17
N TYR A 198 -11.23 -29.62 -2.53
CA TYR A 198 -9.77 -29.56 -2.68
C TYR A 198 -9.07 -30.88 -2.36
N TYR A 199 -9.52 -31.55 -1.30
CA TYR A 199 -8.97 -32.81 -0.82
C TYR A 199 -9.70 -34.06 -1.34
N GLY A 200 -10.89 -33.90 -1.92
CA GLY A 200 -11.78 -35.01 -2.28
C GLY A 200 -12.38 -35.75 -1.07
N GLN A 201 -12.18 -35.24 0.14
CA GLN A 201 -12.67 -35.81 1.39
C GLN A 201 -12.77 -34.72 2.47
N GLU A 202 -13.50 -35.00 3.55
CA GLU A 202 -13.57 -34.09 4.70
C GLU A 202 -12.25 -34.08 5.47
N VAL A 203 -11.64 -32.89 5.59
CA VAL A 203 -10.40 -32.68 6.35
C VAL A 203 -10.57 -31.73 7.54
N ILE A 204 -11.65 -30.95 7.56
CA ILE A 204 -12.00 -30.00 8.63
C ILE A 204 -13.52 -29.85 8.69
N THR A 205 -14.06 -29.53 9.87
CA THR A 205 -15.48 -29.23 10.09
C THR A 205 -15.75 -27.72 10.20
N GLU A 206 -16.98 -27.27 9.94
CA GLU A 206 -17.37 -25.85 10.10
C GLU A 206 -17.05 -25.29 11.51
N PRO A 207 -17.34 -25.98 12.63
CA PRO A 207 -17.00 -25.46 13.95
C PRO A 207 -15.48 -25.32 14.19
N GLU A 208 -14.67 -26.21 13.60
CA GLU A 208 -13.20 -26.12 13.68
C GLU A 208 -12.70 -24.90 12.89
N LEU A 209 -13.26 -24.65 11.69
CA LEU A 209 -12.99 -23.44 10.89
C LEU A 209 -13.27 -22.17 11.69
N VAL A 210 -14.46 -22.08 12.27
CA VAL A 210 -14.91 -20.94 13.07
C VAL A 210 -14.05 -20.72 14.31
N HIS A 211 -13.63 -21.79 14.98
CA HIS A 211 -12.76 -21.69 16.15
C HIS A 211 -11.40 -21.09 15.76
N CYS A 212 -10.78 -21.58 14.68
CA CYS A 212 -9.47 -21.10 14.23
C CYS A 212 -9.50 -19.65 13.77
N THR A 213 -10.52 -19.23 13.02
CA THR A 213 -10.68 -17.83 12.61
C THR A 213 -11.09 -16.89 13.76
N THR A 214 -11.81 -17.39 14.77
CA THR A 214 -12.06 -16.61 16.00
C THR A 214 -10.76 -16.26 16.72
N TRP A 215 -9.81 -17.20 16.78
CA TRP A 215 -8.48 -16.93 17.35
C TRP A 215 -7.67 -15.95 16.51
N LEU A 216 -7.82 -16.00 15.19
CA LEU A 216 -7.22 -15.02 14.28
C LEU A 216 -7.73 -13.60 14.60
N LEU A 217 -9.04 -13.38 14.70
CA LEU A 217 -9.60 -12.07 15.12
C LEU A 217 -9.05 -11.63 16.48
N LEU A 218 -9.07 -12.51 17.49
CA LEU A 218 -8.53 -12.19 18.81
C LEU A 218 -7.06 -11.76 18.72
N LYS A 219 -6.29 -12.36 17.81
CA LYS A 219 -4.89 -12.02 17.64
C LYS A 219 -4.70 -10.62 17.08
N SER A 220 -5.48 -10.24 16.07
CA SER A 220 -5.45 -8.88 15.51
C SER A 220 -5.76 -7.82 16.58
N LEU A 221 -6.71 -8.13 17.46
CA LEU A 221 -7.09 -7.25 18.58
C LEU A 221 -5.97 -7.12 19.63
N GLU A 222 -5.18 -8.17 19.86
CA GLU A 222 -3.99 -8.11 20.72
C GLU A 222 -2.94 -7.17 20.13
N ILE A 223 -2.62 -7.32 18.85
CA ILE A 223 -1.60 -6.52 18.16
C ILE A 223 -1.98 -5.03 18.18
N SER A 224 -3.24 -4.69 17.83
CA SER A 224 -3.74 -3.32 17.87
C SER A 224 -3.70 -2.68 19.26
N TYR A 225 -3.82 -3.50 20.31
CA TYR A 225 -3.66 -3.05 21.69
C TYR A 225 -2.19 -2.77 22.04
N GLY A 226 -1.27 -3.68 21.68
CA GLY A 226 0.15 -3.59 22.06
C GLY A 226 1.02 -2.67 21.21
N ALA A 227 0.59 -2.35 19.99
CA ALA A 227 1.40 -1.59 19.04
C ALA A 227 1.86 -0.23 19.60
N GLY A 228 0.99 0.48 20.31
CA GLY A 228 1.36 1.78 20.91
C GLY A 228 2.49 1.70 21.93
N GLU A 229 2.56 0.61 22.70
CA GLU A 229 3.65 0.39 23.68
C GLU A 229 4.93 -0.10 22.98
N ALA A 230 4.79 -0.86 21.89
CA ALA A 230 5.92 -1.40 21.13
C ALA A 230 6.56 -0.39 20.17
N PHE A 231 5.83 0.64 19.72
CA PHE A 231 6.26 1.54 18.64
C PHE A 231 7.59 2.23 18.92
N SER A 232 7.80 2.77 20.13
CA SER A 232 9.06 3.45 20.49
C SER A 232 10.28 2.54 20.28
N GLU A 233 10.17 1.26 20.61
CA GLU A 233 11.28 0.32 20.46
C GLU A 233 11.43 -0.15 19.01
N VAL A 234 10.32 -0.43 18.32
CA VAL A 234 10.32 -0.76 16.90
C VAL A 234 10.94 0.37 16.07
N ALA A 235 10.57 1.62 16.35
CA ALA A 235 11.08 2.79 15.63
C ALA A 235 12.60 3.00 15.84
N LYS A 236 13.10 2.73 17.05
CA LYS A 236 14.55 2.78 17.33
C LYS A 236 15.33 1.69 16.59
N LEU A 237 14.78 0.49 16.52
CA LEU A 237 15.44 -0.67 15.91
C LEU A 237 15.36 -0.66 14.38
N ASN A 238 14.25 -0.14 13.83
CA ASN A 238 13.96 -0.18 12.40
C ASN A 238 13.51 1.19 11.87
N PRO A 239 14.35 2.24 11.99
CA PRO A 239 14.00 3.57 11.51
C PRO A 239 13.71 3.58 10.00
N PHE A 240 14.38 2.71 9.24
CA PHE A 240 14.12 2.49 7.81
C PHE A 240 12.67 2.06 7.53
N LEU A 241 12.09 1.16 8.32
CA LEU A 241 10.69 0.76 8.12
C LEU A 241 9.72 1.88 8.53
N VAL A 242 10.10 2.73 9.48
CA VAL A 242 9.27 3.88 9.86
C VAL A 242 9.17 4.88 8.71
N SER A 243 10.27 5.11 7.98
CA SER A 243 10.29 6.06 6.86
C SER A 243 9.77 5.45 5.55
N GLU A 244 10.18 4.23 5.21
CA GLU A 244 10.00 3.69 3.86
C GLU A 244 8.86 2.67 3.71
N LEU A 245 8.33 2.09 4.80
CA LEU A 245 7.33 1.01 4.68
C LEU A 245 6.13 1.37 3.78
N PRO A 246 5.54 2.58 3.86
CA PRO A 246 4.40 2.92 3.03
C PRO A 246 4.69 2.92 1.52
N ASP A 247 5.91 3.23 1.12
CA ASP A 247 6.20 3.76 -0.21
C ASP A 247 7.51 3.34 -0.85
N TYR A 248 8.28 2.49 -0.18
CA TYR A 248 9.45 1.87 -0.77
C TYR A 248 9.08 1.23 -2.12
N PHE A 249 9.81 1.60 -3.16
CA PHE A 249 9.43 1.33 -4.55
C PHE A 249 9.24 -0.16 -4.86
N SER A 250 9.99 -1.07 -4.20
CA SER A 250 9.89 -2.51 -4.39
C SER A 250 9.61 -3.23 -3.07
N GLY A 251 8.37 -3.67 -2.89
CA GLY A 251 7.88 -4.33 -1.67
C GLY A 251 7.35 -3.39 -0.58
N GLY A 252 7.34 -2.06 -0.77
CA GLY A 252 6.55 -1.18 0.08
C GLY A 252 5.05 -1.48 -0.02
N LEU A 253 4.23 -0.93 0.89
CA LEU A 253 2.80 -1.24 0.95
C LEU A 253 2.06 -0.88 -0.33
N ASP A 254 2.38 0.27 -0.93
CA ASP A 254 1.77 0.67 -2.20
C ASP A 254 2.19 -0.23 -3.36
N ASP A 255 3.46 -0.66 -3.42
CA ASP A 255 3.93 -1.61 -4.44
C ASP A 255 3.17 -2.94 -4.37
N VAL A 256 3.07 -3.51 -3.16
CA VAL A 256 2.34 -4.77 -2.96
C VAL A 256 0.85 -4.60 -3.30
N ALA A 257 0.21 -3.51 -2.85
CA ALA A 257 -1.20 -3.25 -3.14
C ALA A 257 -1.47 -3.08 -4.64
N LYS A 258 -0.58 -2.44 -5.40
CA LYS A 258 -0.66 -2.35 -6.87
C LYS A 258 -0.52 -3.71 -7.54
N LYS A 259 0.46 -4.50 -7.12
CA LYS A 259 0.63 -5.88 -7.60
C LYS A 259 -0.62 -6.72 -7.31
N THR A 260 -1.27 -6.49 -6.17
CA THR A 260 -2.55 -7.10 -5.82
C THR A 260 -3.65 -6.74 -6.81
N THR A 261 -3.82 -5.49 -7.24
CA THR A 261 -4.87 -5.12 -8.20
C THR A 261 -4.69 -5.77 -9.58
N ARG A 262 -3.45 -6.05 -9.99
CA ARG A 262 -3.17 -6.81 -11.22
C ARG A 262 -3.67 -8.26 -11.10
N VAL A 263 -3.40 -8.92 -9.98
CA VAL A 263 -3.91 -10.28 -9.71
C VAL A 263 -5.43 -10.29 -9.57
N TRP A 264 -6.01 -9.27 -8.92
CA TRP A 264 -7.47 -9.10 -8.85
C TRP A 264 -8.11 -8.95 -10.23
N SER A 265 -7.47 -8.23 -11.15
CA SER A 265 -7.95 -8.11 -12.53
C SER A 265 -7.96 -9.47 -13.24
N THR A 266 -6.93 -10.29 -13.03
CA THR A 266 -6.90 -11.68 -13.51
C THR A 266 -7.97 -12.54 -12.82
N LEU A 267 -8.19 -12.36 -11.52
CA LEU A 267 -9.25 -13.04 -10.77
C LEU A 267 -10.64 -12.72 -11.31
N VAL A 268 -10.94 -11.45 -11.63
CA VAL A 268 -12.21 -11.07 -12.28
C VAL A 268 -12.38 -11.84 -13.60
N ARG A 269 -11.36 -11.87 -14.46
CA ARG A 269 -11.42 -12.63 -15.72
C ARG A 269 -11.66 -14.13 -15.49
N MET A 270 -11.06 -14.71 -14.45
CA MET A 270 -11.29 -16.11 -14.08
C MET A 270 -12.71 -16.35 -13.56
N LEU A 271 -13.27 -15.42 -12.77
CA LEU A 271 -14.64 -15.48 -12.27
C LEU A 271 -15.66 -15.39 -13.41
N GLU A 272 -15.43 -14.53 -14.40
CA GLU A 272 -16.34 -14.28 -15.53
C GLU A 272 -16.20 -15.31 -16.66
N ASN A 273 -14.96 -15.66 -17.04
CA ASN A 273 -14.69 -16.50 -18.23
C ASN A 273 -14.28 -17.93 -17.88
N GLY A 274 -13.84 -18.19 -16.65
CA GLY A 274 -13.44 -19.50 -16.16
C GLY A 274 -11.94 -19.69 -16.22
N THR A 275 -11.47 -20.82 -15.71
CA THR A 275 -10.03 -21.07 -15.52
C THR A 275 -9.42 -22.03 -16.55
N SER A 276 -10.19 -22.52 -17.52
CA SER A 276 -9.77 -23.58 -18.45
C SER A 276 -8.56 -23.20 -19.31
N ASN A 277 -8.35 -21.91 -19.58
CA ASN A 277 -7.24 -21.39 -20.39
C ASN A 277 -6.13 -20.75 -19.54
N CYS A 278 -6.17 -20.94 -18.22
CA CYS A 278 -5.24 -20.31 -17.27
C CYS A 278 -4.15 -21.27 -16.79
N ALA A 279 -2.95 -20.73 -16.60
CA ALA A 279 -1.86 -21.39 -15.91
C ALA A 279 -1.80 -20.93 -14.45
N PHE A 280 -1.54 -21.87 -13.53
CA PHE A 280 -1.45 -21.63 -12.09
C PHE A 280 -0.05 -21.98 -11.58
N PRO A 281 0.94 -21.10 -11.81
CA PRO A 281 2.28 -21.25 -11.21
C PRO A 281 2.23 -21.01 -9.70
N ASP A 282 3.33 -21.29 -8.99
CA ASP A 282 3.42 -21.08 -7.53
C ASP A 282 3.33 -19.60 -7.14
N ASN A 283 3.84 -18.71 -7.99
CA ASN A 283 3.78 -17.26 -7.81
C ASN A 283 2.44 -16.72 -8.35
N PRO A 284 1.57 -16.12 -7.53
CA PRO A 284 0.29 -15.57 -7.98
C PRO A 284 0.44 -14.44 -9.03
N LEU A 285 1.59 -13.76 -9.07
CA LEU A 285 1.86 -12.71 -10.05
C LEU A 285 2.06 -13.26 -11.47
N ASP A 286 2.39 -14.54 -11.59
CA ASP A 286 2.64 -15.20 -12.88
C ASP A 286 1.39 -15.91 -13.44
N ILE A 287 0.22 -15.79 -12.77
CA ILE A 287 -1.03 -16.35 -13.27
C ILE A 287 -1.39 -15.66 -14.59
N SER A 288 -1.52 -16.46 -15.64
CA SER A 288 -1.86 -15.98 -16.98
C SER A 288 -2.93 -16.86 -17.60
N CYS A 289 -3.97 -16.22 -18.11
CA CYS A 289 -4.98 -16.84 -18.95
C CYS A 289 -4.68 -16.44 -20.40
N LYS A 290 -4.14 -17.38 -21.20
CA LYS A 290 -3.59 -17.16 -22.56
C LYS A 290 -4.54 -16.35 -23.46
N GLU A 291 -4.03 -15.52 -24.40
CA GLU A 291 -3.30 -15.97 -25.61
C GLU A 291 -1.79 -15.67 -25.78
N ILE A 292 -1.06 -15.02 -24.86
CA ILE A 292 0.40 -14.79 -25.04
C ILE A 292 1.20 -15.21 -23.80
N PRO A 293 2.36 -15.91 -23.92
CA PRO A 293 3.19 -16.24 -22.78
C PRO A 293 4.01 -15.04 -22.33
N HIS A 294 3.85 -14.61 -21.07
CA HIS A 294 4.85 -13.79 -20.40
C HIS A 294 6.09 -14.64 -20.08
N PRO A 295 7.28 -14.04 -19.99
CA PRO A 295 8.51 -14.76 -19.69
C PRO A 295 8.41 -15.38 -18.29
N VAL A 296 8.55 -16.70 -18.21
CA VAL A 296 8.68 -17.41 -16.94
C VAL A 296 10.05 -17.06 -16.35
N TYR A 297 10.07 -16.22 -15.33
CA TYR A 297 11.27 -16.00 -14.53
C TYR A 297 11.51 -17.24 -13.68
N ARG A 298 12.66 -17.90 -13.91
CA ARG A 298 13.14 -18.99 -13.05
C ARG A 298 13.58 -18.40 -11.71
N HIS A 299 12.71 -18.45 -10.71
CA HIS A 299 13.08 -18.14 -9.34
C HIS A 299 13.55 -19.39 -8.59
N GLN A 300 14.50 -19.16 -7.68
CA GLN A 300 15.10 -20.17 -6.82
C GLN A 300 14.08 -20.68 -5.78
N ASN A 301 14.36 -21.88 -5.25
CA ASN A 301 13.48 -22.62 -4.37
C ASN A 301 12.88 -21.77 -3.23
N PRO A 302 11.59 -21.94 -2.93
CA PRO A 302 10.94 -21.30 -1.79
C PRO A 302 11.65 -21.70 -0.48
N MET A 303 11.88 -20.72 0.39
CA MET A 303 12.31 -21.01 1.77
C MET A 303 11.11 -21.56 2.54
N ALA A 304 11.29 -22.75 3.13
CA ALA A 304 10.26 -23.37 3.97
C ALA A 304 10.16 -22.61 5.31
N GLY A 305 8.98 -22.07 5.60
CA GLY A 305 8.67 -21.45 6.89
C GLY A 305 8.56 -22.51 7.99
N SER A 306 9.13 -22.21 9.16
CA SER A 306 8.98 -22.99 10.39
C SER A 306 7.87 -22.40 11.26
N LEU A 307 7.24 -23.22 12.11
CA LEU A 307 6.17 -22.79 13.03
C LEU A 307 6.59 -21.62 13.92
N GLY A 308 5.78 -20.57 13.91
CA GLY A 308 5.97 -19.33 14.67
C GLY A 308 5.65 -19.42 16.16
N ARG A 309 6.24 -18.53 16.95
CA ARG A 309 5.91 -18.35 18.38
C ARG A 309 4.98 -17.15 18.53
N GLU A 310 3.86 -17.35 19.23
CA GLU A 310 2.87 -16.28 19.46
C GLU A 310 3.39 -15.23 20.45
N TRP A 311 3.24 -13.95 20.08
CA TRP A 311 3.40 -12.83 21.01
C TRP A 311 2.27 -12.84 22.05
N ASN A 312 2.54 -13.16 23.32
CA ASN A 312 1.50 -13.07 24.36
C ASN A 312 1.39 -11.62 24.83
N GLY A 313 0.39 -10.88 24.33
CA GLY A 313 0.07 -9.54 24.83
C GLY A 313 -0.34 -9.55 26.31
N ALA A 314 -0.30 -8.39 26.96
CA ALA A 314 -0.60 -8.23 28.41
C ALA A 314 -2.08 -8.48 28.81
N LEU A 315 -2.89 -9.07 27.92
CA LEU A 315 -4.31 -9.32 28.10
C LEU A 315 -4.63 -10.78 27.76
N ASN A 316 -5.17 -11.52 28.74
CA ASN A 316 -5.72 -12.85 28.51
C ASN A 316 -7.09 -12.74 27.84
N PHE A 317 -7.12 -12.77 26.51
CA PHE A 317 -8.34 -12.91 25.73
C PHE A 317 -8.76 -14.37 25.57
N SER A 318 -10.03 -14.57 25.24
CA SER A 318 -10.64 -15.89 25.07
C SER A 318 -11.74 -15.82 24.00
N PRO A 319 -12.18 -16.95 23.42
CA PRO A 319 -13.28 -16.97 22.46
C PRO A 319 -14.57 -16.31 22.97
N LYS A 320 -14.79 -16.26 24.30
CA LYS A 320 -15.93 -15.55 24.93
C LYS A 320 -15.86 -14.03 24.79
N ASP A 321 -14.72 -13.49 24.37
CA ASP A 321 -14.52 -12.08 24.09
C ASP A 321 -14.98 -11.71 22.65
N VAL A 322 -15.37 -12.69 21.83
CA VAL A 322 -15.98 -12.53 20.49
C VAL A 322 -17.44 -13.00 20.51
N LEU A 323 -18.32 -12.28 19.82
CA LEU A 323 -19.70 -12.64 19.55
C LEU A 323 -19.80 -13.20 18.14
N LEU A 324 -20.49 -14.32 18.01
CA LEU A 324 -20.78 -14.95 16.72
C LEU A 324 -22.24 -14.72 16.38
N THR A 325 -22.49 -14.18 15.19
CA THR A 325 -23.84 -13.98 14.65
C THR A 325 -23.90 -14.59 13.25
N ARG A 326 -24.97 -15.32 12.94
CA ARG A 326 -25.16 -15.93 11.62
C ARG A 326 -25.87 -14.94 10.70
N LYS A 327 -25.33 -14.71 9.51
CA LYS A 327 -25.94 -13.95 8.41
C LYS A 327 -26.00 -14.87 7.19
N GLY A 328 -27.17 -15.47 6.95
CA GLY A 328 -27.30 -16.50 5.91
C GLY A 328 -26.39 -17.72 6.19
N LEU A 329 -25.58 -18.09 5.20
CA LEU A 329 -24.59 -19.17 5.28
C LEU A 329 -23.24 -18.76 5.90
N SER A 330 -23.11 -17.50 6.31
CA SER A 330 -21.88 -16.94 6.85
C SER A 330 -21.96 -16.62 8.34
N ILE A 331 -20.79 -16.54 8.97
CA ILE A 331 -20.62 -16.11 10.34
C ILE A 331 -19.97 -14.74 10.37
N HIS A 332 -20.63 -13.85 11.10
CA HIS A 332 -20.15 -12.53 11.43
C HIS A 332 -19.60 -12.51 12.85
N LEU A 333 -18.32 -12.16 12.99
CA LEU A 333 -17.56 -12.12 14.23
C LEU A 333 -17.42 -10.67 14.70
N THR A 334 -17.79 -10.39 15.95
CA THR A 334 -17.64 -9.03 16.52
C THR A 334 -17.06 -9.06 17.93
N PRO A 335 -16.25 -8.07 18.34
CA PRO A 335 -15.80 -7.95 19.71
C PRO A 335 -16.97 -7.76 20.68
N SER A 336 -16.98 -8.56 21.74
CA SER A 336 -18.02 -8.49 22.77
C SER A 336 -17.94 -7.22 23.61
N LYS A 337 -19.04 -6.86 24.29
CA LYS A 337 -19.03 -5.80 25.32
C LYS A 337 -17.98 -6.04 26.42
N ARG A 338 -17.67 -7.32 26.70
CA ARG A 338 -16.63 -7.69 27.68
C ARG A 338 -15.24 -7.33 27.17
N PHE A 339 -14.94 -7.62 25.92
CA PHE A 339 -13.73 -7.18 25.24
C PHE A 339 -13.59 -5.66 25.31
N LEU A 340 -14.63 -4.94 24.86
CA LEU A 340 -14.62 -3.48 24.81
C LEU A 340 -14.37 -2.86 26.19
N ARG A 341 -14.90 -3.46 27.27
CA ARG A 341 -14.61 -3.02 28.64
C ARG A 341 -13.15 -3.25 29.02
N LYS A 342 -12.59 -4.44 28.77
CA LYS A 342 -11.17 -4.74 29.05
C LYS A 342 -10.25 -3.77 28.31
N PHE A 343 -10.53 -3.56 27.02
CA PHE A 343 -9.80 -2.63 26.15
C PHE A 343 -9.87 -1.20 26.69
N ALA A 344 -11.08 -0.71 26.99
CA ALA A 344 -11.33 0.64 27.50
C ALA A 344 -10.70 0.94 28.86
N THR A 345 -10.59 -0.04 29.75
CA THR A 345 -10.01 0.16 31.09
C THR A 345 -8.49 0.33 31.08
N LYS A 346 -7.80 -0.26 30.11
CA LYS A 346 -6.33 -0.23 30.05
C LYS A 346 -5.77 0.78 29.04
N ASN A 347 -6.57 1.20 28.05
CA ASN A 347 -6.15 2.20 27.07
C ASN A 347 -7.20 3.32 26.94
N PRO A 348 -7.30 4.23 27.93
CA PRO A 348 -8.36 5.24 27.99
C PRO A 348 -8.31 6.26 26.84
N LYS A 349 -7.16 6.44 26.18
CA LYS A 349 -7.03 7.30 24.98
C LYS A 349 -7.78 6.73 23.78
N LYS A 350 -7.69 5.41 23.52
CA LYS A 350 -8.45 4.72 22.45
C LYS A 350 -9.93 4.48 22.80
N ARG A 351 -10.35 4.66 24.06
CA ARG A 351 -11.76 4.56 24.51
C ARG A 351 -12.64 5.65 23.91
N ALA A 352 -12.10 6.84 23.65
CA ALA A 352 -12.85 7.95 23.08
C ALA A 352 -13.16 7.70 21.59
N MET A 353 -12.20 7.18 20.82
CA MET A 353 -12.38 6.74 19.43
C MET A 353 -13.43 5.62 19.26
N TYR A 354 -13.51 4.65 20.17
CA TYR A 354 -14.52 3.58 20.08
C TYR A 354 -15.95 4.06 20.41
N LYS A 355 -16.07 5.24 21.04
CA LYS A 355 -17.36 5.84 21.41
C LYS A 355 -17.84 6.90 20.43
N ASP A 356 -16.96 7.46 19.60
CA ASP A 356 -17.31 8.58 18.73
C ASP A 356 -17.10 8.29 17.24
N THR A 357 -18.20 8.04 16.55
CA THR A 357 -18.35 8.40 15.14
C THR A 357 -19.08 9.75 14.97
N LYS A 358 -19.27 10.52 16.06
CA LYS A 358 -19.89 11.85 16.01
C LYS A 358 -19.44 12.76 17.17
N GLU A 359 -18.14 13.03 17.33
CA GLU A 359 -17.71 14.27 17.99
C GLU A 359 -16.19 14.50 17.89
N ASN A 360 -15.85 15.75 17.59
CA ASN A 360 -14.48 16.28 17.48
C ASN A 360 -13.75 16.13 18.81
N LEU A 361 -12.72 15.30 18.85
CA LEU A 361 -11.80 15.20 19.98
C LEU A 361 -10.95 16.47 20.08
N LYS A 362 -11.24 17.34 21.05
CA LYS A 362 -10.33 18.42 21.46
C LYS A 362 -9.22 17.86 22.35
N PRO A 363 -7.92 18.00 21.98
CA PRO A 363 -6.82 17.60 22.83
C PRO A 363 -6.73 18.44 24.10
N SER A 364 -6.46 17.81 25.24
CA SER A 364 -6.14 18.51 26.49
C SER A 364 -4.66 18.91 26.51
N GLY A 365 -4.40 20.13 26.08
CA GLY A 365 -3.16 20.87 26.10
C GLY A 365 -3.45 22.23 25.48
N GLN A 366 -2.54 23.20 25.50
CA GLN A 366 -2.60 24.26 24.50
C GLN A 366 -2.27 23.62 23.13
N SER A 367 -3.19 22.81 22.59
CA SER A 367 -3.15 22.47 21.17
C SER A 367 -3.63 23.72 20.45
N ILE A 368 -2.73 24.31 19.69
CA ILE A 368 -3.12 25.24 18.64
C ILE A 368 -4.11 24.45 17.78
N ASP A 369 -5.32 24.96 17.64
CA ASP A 369 -6.34 24.38 16.76
C ASP A 369 -5.84 24.66 15.34
N ASP A 370 -5.31 23.65 14.63
CA ASP A 370 -4.55 23.83 13.38
C ASP A 370 -5.32 24.65 12.33
N ASN A 371 -6.65 24.53 12.29
CA ASN A 371 -7.51 25.30 11.39
C ASN A 371 -7.58 26.80 11.69
N ARG A 372 -7.02 27.28 12.81
CA ARG A 372 -7.00 28.71 13.18
C ARG A 372 -5.64 29.37 12.94
N PHE A 373 -4.68 28.66 12.38
CA PHE A 373 -3.34 29.18 12.06
C PHE A 373 -3.07 29.29 10.57
N PHE A 374 -3.68 28.45 9.74
CA PHE A 374 -3.49 28.50 8.29
C PHE A 374 -4.44 29.51 7.65
N ASP A 375 -3.90 30.46 6.89
CA ASP A 375 -4.71 31.39 6.09
C ASP A 375 -5.54 30.63 5.03
N GLY A 376 -5.04 29.49 4.54
CA GLY A 376 -5.74 28.59 3.62
C GLY A 376 -5.32 27.13 3.78
N THR A 377 -6.26 26.21 3.59
CA THR A 377 -6.01 24.75 3.59
C THR A 377 -6.46 24.18 2.24
N TYR A 378 -5.61 23.37 1.62
CA TYR A 378 -5.89 22.76 0.32
C TYR A 378 -5.82 21.24 0.41
N TYR A 379 -6.70 20.55 -0.32
CA TYR A 379 -6.68 19.10 -0.42
C TYR A 379 -7.08 18.65 -1.82
N ILE A 380 -6.89 17.37 -2.11
CA ILE A 380 -7.43 16.70 -3.29
C ILE A 380 -8.23 15.48 -2.85
N ASN A 381 -9.36 15.24 -3.50
CA ASN A 381 -10.20 14.08 -3.20
C ASN A 381 -9.70 12.80 -3.90
N SER A 382 -8.46 12.42 -3.60
CA SER A 382 -7.85 11.17 -4.08
C SER A 382 -7.08 10.53 -2.94
N SER A 383 -7.50 9.34 -2.52
CA SER A 383 -6.81 8.56 -1.48
C SER A 383 -5.37 8.28 -1.89
N TYR A 384 -4.46 8.34 -0.92
CA TYR A 384 -3.03 8.07 -1.10
C TYR A 384 -2.33 8.95 -2.14
N ALA A 385 -2.93 10.09 -2.55
CA ALA A 385 -2.35 10.95 -3.58
C ALA A 385 -1.10 11.72 -3.13
N ARG A 386 -0.97 11.96 -1.82
CA ARG A 386 0.18 12.62 -1.18
C ARG A 386 0.43 14.02 -1.74
N LEU A 387 -0.62 14.84 -1.81
CA LEU A 387 -0.49 16.25 -2.16
C LEU A 387 0.54 16.94 -1.26
N GLY A 388 1.43 17.72 -1.87
CA GLY A 388 2.50 18.42 -1.15
C GLY A 388 3.70 17.54 -0.83
N TRP A 389 3.81 16.37 -1.47
CA TRP A 389 5.00 15.52 -1.36
C TRP A 389 6.28 16.25 -1.79
N SER A 390 6.17 17.01 -2.87
CA SER A 390 7.18 17.95 -3.32
C SER A 390 6.53 19.31 -3.56
N GLN A 391 7.29 20.39 -3.42
CA GLN A 391 6.78 21.74 -3.59
C GLN A 391 7.86 22.67 -4.15
N THR A 392 7.43 23.61 -4.98
CA THR A 392 8.26 24.73 -5.45
C THR A 392 7.37 25.96 -5.67
N VAL A 393 8.01 27.12 -5.77
CA VAL A 393 7.37 28.40 -6.05
C VAL A 393 8.01 29.00 -7.29
N CYS A 394 7.22 29.36 -8.27
CA CYS A 394 7.67 30.08 -9.46
C CYS A 394 6.46 30.60 -10.26
N ASP A 395 6.60 31.76 -10.90
CA ASP A 395 5.63 32.32 -11.83
C ASP A 395 5.69 31.55 -13.18
N VAL A 396 4.92 30.46 -13.30
CA VAL A 396 4.96 29.60 -14.50
C VAL A 396 4.05 30.08 -15.62
N ASN A 397 3.10 30.95 -15.28
CA ASN A 397 2.18 31.55 -16.24
C ASN A 397 2.64 32.97 -16.67
N ASN A 398 3.72 33.49 -16.10
CA ASN A 398 4.31 34.81 -16.34
C ASN A 398 3.28 35.95 -16.21
N ASP A 399 2.46 35.89 -15.15
CA ASP A 399 1.48 36.93 -14.81
C ASP A 399 2.00 37.97 -13.80
N GLY A 400 3.21 37.77 -13.29
CA GLY A 400 3.86 38.63 -12.31
C GLY A 400 3.61 38.21 -10.86
N HIS A 401 2.93 37.09 -10.62
CA HIS A 401 2.68 36.53 -9.30
C HIS A 401 3.31 35.14 -9.15
N ASP A 402 3.85 34.87 -7.97
CA ASP A 402 4.39 33.55 -7.64
C ASP A 402 3.26 32.51 -7.55
N ASP A 403 3.39 31.41 -8.30
CA ASP A 403 2.51 30.25 -8.20
C ASP A 403 3.10 29.20 -7.24
N VAL A 404 2.23 28.41 -6.62
CA VAL A 404 2.64 27.25 -5.81
C VAL A 404 2.36 25.97 -6.58
N ILE A 405 3.41 25.16 -6.71
CA ILE A 405 3.39 23.93 -7.48
C ILE A 405 3.57 22.77 -6.50
N LEU A 406 2.59 21.88 -6.48
CA LEU A 406 2.48 20.79 -5.51
C LEU A 406 2.54 19.44 -6.22
N GLY A 407 3.53 18.64 -5.88
CA GLY A 407 3.61 17.25 -6.30
C GLY A 407 2.65 16.36 -5.52
N ALA A 408 1.99 15.44 -6.25
CA ALA A 408 1.14 14.39 -5.72
C ALA A 408 1.47 13.06 -6.43
N PRO A 409 2.64 12.46 -6.15
CA PRO A 409 3.13 11.28 -6.87
C PRO A 409 2.25 10.04 -6.71
N GLY A 410 1.44 9.97 -5.64
CA GLY A 410 0.49 8.88 -5.45
C GLY A 410 -0.84 9.08 -6.18
N TYR A 411 -1.06 10.21 -6.85
CA TYR A 411 -2.32 10.53 -7.51
C TYR A 411 -2.67 9.45 -8.55
N SER A 412 -3.91 8.99 -8.50
CA SER A 412 -4.40 7.89 -9.31
C SER A 412 -5.70 8.30 -10.01
N THR A 413 -5.87 7.85 -11.24
CA THR A 413 -7.16 7.92 -11.95
C THR A 413 -7.64 6.51 -12.26
N PRO A 414 -8.92 6.30 -12.64
CA PRO A 414 -9.37 4.98 -13.05
C PRO A 414 -8.44 4.39 -14.13
N ASN A 415 -7.98 3.16 -13.90
CA ASN A 415 -6.99 2.43 -14.72
C ASN A 415 -5.54 2.96 -14.73
N ASN A 416 -5.23 4.04 -14.00
CA ASN A 416 -3.88 4.62 -13.96
C ASN A 416 -3.46 4.84 -12.50
N ILE A 417 -3.02 3.75 -11.87
CA ILE A 417 -2.62 3.75 -10.46
C ILE A 417 -1.26 4.44 -10.33
N GLN A 418 -1.14 5.39 -9.40
CA GLN A 418 0.07 6.15 -9.13
C GLN A 418 0.72 6.74 -10.40
N GLN A 419 -0.10 7.16 -11.37
CA GLN A 419 0.39 7.96 -12.50
C GLN A 419 1.08 9.23 -12.02
N GLY A 420 0.66 9.74 -10.86
CA GLY A 420 1.14 10.96 -10.25
C GLY A 420 0.54 12.21 -10.91
N ALA A 421 0.62 13.32 -10.19
CA ALA A 421 0.18 14.61 -10.67
C ALA A 421 1.02 15.74 -10.08
N VAL A 422 1.04 16.87 -10.77
CA VAL A 422 1.45 18.17 -10.27
C VAL A 422 0.23 19.08 -10.30
N ILE A 423 -0.03 19.74 -9.18
CA ILE A 423 -1.15 20.67 -9.01
C ILE A 423 -0.58 22.07 -8.94
N PHE A 424 -1.12 22.98 -9.74
CA PHE A 424 -0.81 24.40 -9.73
C PHE A 424 -1.84 25.11 -8.87
N VAL A 425 -1.38 26.01 -8.01
CA VAL A 425 -2.22 26.99 -7.33
C VAL A 425 -1.71 28.35 -7.78
N TYR A 426 -2.49 29.04 -8.59
CA TYR A 426 -2.06 30.28 -9.22
C TYR A 426 -2.14 31.45 -8.23
N GLY A 427 -1.08 32.25 -8.20
CA GLY A 427 -1.01 33.49 -7.44
C GLY A 427 -1.99 34.54 -7.98
N THR A 428 -2.33 35.53 -7.15
CA THR A 428 -3.11 36.69 -7.58
C THR A 428 -2.60 37.96 -6.91
N ASP A 429 -3.06 39.12 -7.36
CA ASP A 429 -2.88 40.42 -6.70
C ASP A 429 -3.25 40.42 -5.20
N THR A 430 -4.16 39.53 -4.80
CA THR A 430 -4.61 39.39 -3.40
C THR A 430 -3.90 38.28 -2.63
N GLY A 431 -2.87 37.67 -3.24
CA GLY A 431 -2.19 36.49 -2.75
C GLY A 431 -2.88 35.19 -3.19
N MET A 432 -2.67 34.12 -2.44
CA MET A 432 -3.25 32.82 -2.75
C MET A 432 -4.76 32.76 -2.53
N PRO A 433 -5.51 31.90 -3.24
CA PRO A 433 -6.94 31.73 -3.01
C PRO A 433 -7.21 31.10 -1.64
N TRP A 434 -7.83 31.83 -0.72
CA TRP A 434 -8.27 31.28 0.57
C TRP A 434 -9.71 31.67 0.89
N LEU A 435 -10.38 30.84 1.69
CA LEU A 435 -11.80 31.02 2.04
C LEU A 435 -12.02 30.73 3.53
N PHE A 436 -11.82 31.70 4.42
CA PHE A 436 -12.24 31.70 5.84
C PHE A 436 -12.39 30.31 6.50
N ASP A 437 -11.27 29.63 6.74
CA ASP A 437 -11.18 28.31 7.39
C ASP A 437 -11.88 27.13 6.65
N VAL A 438 -12.25 27.31 5.39
CA VAL A 438 -12.83 26.26 4.53
C VAL A 438 -11.71 25.62 3.70
N PRO A 439 -11.47 24.29 3.87
CA PRO A 439 -10.56 23.57 3.01
C PRO A 439 -11.02 23.61 1.54
N ILE A 440 -10.09 23.92 0.64
CA ILE A 440 -10.33 24.01 -0.80
C ILE A 440 -9.96 22.69 -1.47
N ASP A 441 -10.90 22.14 -2.23
CA ASP A 441 -10.65 20.97 -3.09
C ASP A 441 -10.02 21.41 -4.42
N LEU A 442 -8.72 21.17 -4.58
CA LEU A 442 -7.98 21.54 -5.79
C LEU A 442 -8.37 20.71 -7.02
N THR A 443 -9.10 19.61 -6.85
CA THR A 443 -9.66 18.85 -7.98
C THR A 443 -10.89 19.52 -8.59
N ASN A 444 -11.47 20.50 -7.91
CA ASN A 444 -12.60 21.26 -8.42
C ASN A 444 -12.12 22.40 -9.34
N LEU A 445 -11.77 22.03 -10.58
CA LEU A 445 -11.26 22.94 -11.62
C LEU A 445 -12.24 24.05 -12.05
N THR A 446 -13.49 24.03 -11.56
CA THR A 446 -14.42 25.15 -11.79
C THR A 446 -13.95 26.46 -11.17
N LEU A 447 -13.00 26.37 -10.25
CA LEU A 447 -12.53 27.49 -9.43
C LEU A 447 -11.47 28.37 -10.12
N ARG A 448 -10.98 27.99 -11.32
CA ARG A 448 -10.03 28.75 -12.18
C ARG A 448 -8.69 29.20 -11.56
N TYR A 449 -8.46 28.92 -10.29
CA TYR A 449 -7.20 29.22 -9.60
C TYR A 449 -6.31 27.98 -9.42
N SER A 450 -6.70 26.84 -9.97
CA SER A 450 -5.87 25.63 -9.98
C SER A 450 -5.95 24.88 -11.31
N ASP A 451 -4.87 24.19 -11.64
CA ASP A 451 -4.80 23.24 -12.74
C ASP A 451 -4.12 21.95 -12.27
N ILE A 452 -4.35 20.85 -12.99
CA ILE A 452 -3.76 19.54 -12.71
C ILE A 452 -3.07 18.99 -13.96
N LEU A 453 -1.77 18.75 -13.83
CA LEU A 453 -0.96 18.08 -14.82
C LEU A 453 -0.68 16.66 -14.35
N THR A 454 -1.19 15.69 -15.11
CA THR A 454 -1.04 14.27 -14.79
C THR A 454 0.17 13.66 -15.49
N GLY A 455 0.80 12.69 -14.85
CA GLY A 455 1.83 11.87 -15.48
C GLY A 455 1.31 11.02 -16.66
N PRO A 456 2.21 10.35 -17.39
CA PRO A 456 1.83 9.47 -18.49
C PRO A 456 0.83 8.40 -18.05
N SER A 457 -0.27 8.30 -18.80
CA SER A 457 -1.25 7.23 -18.61
C SER A 457 -0.60 5.86 -18.85
N THR A 458 -1.07 4.84 -18.12
CA THR A 458 -0.59 3.45 -18.10
C THR A 458 0.78 3.19 -17.49
N MET A 459 1.38 4.17 -16.81
CA MET A 459 2.65 3.98 -16.13
C MET A 459 2.53 4.42 -14.67
N GLU A 460 3.03 3.59 -13.76
CA GLU A 460 3.11 3.87 -12.32
C GLU A 460 4.24 4.87 -12.04
N SER A 461 4.24 5.99 -12.79
CA SER A 461 5.42 6.82 -12.99
C SER A 461 5.80 7.64 -11.77
N GLN A 462 4.88 7.80 -10.82
CA GLN A 462 5.04 8.67 -9.65
C GLN A 462 5.41 10.09 -10.07
N PHE A 463 4.75 10.61 -11.11
CA PHE A 463 4.95 11.96 -11.60
C PHE A 463 4.66 12.99 -10.51
N GLY A 464 5.57 13.93 -10.29
CA GLY A 464 5.47 14.90 -9.19
C GLY A 464 6.20 14.46 -7.91
N SER A 465 6.99 13.39 -7.95
CA SER A 465 7.85 13.02 -6.80
C SER A 465 8.89 14.10 -6.47
N SER A 466 9.30 14.88 -7.47
CA SER A 466 10.10 16.07 -7.31
C SER A 466 9.68 17.12 -8.34
N VAL A 467 9.77 18.40 -7.97
CA VAL A 467 9.45 19.54 -8.83
C VAL A 467 10.47 20.64 -8.62
N THR A 468 10.82 21.36 -9.68
CA THR A 468 11.64 22.58 -9.62
C THR A 468 11.32 23.47 -10.83
N CYS A 469 11.83 24.70 -10.84
CA CYS A 469 11.66 25.62 -11.96
C CYS A 469 12.98 26.30 -12.30
N LEU A 470 13.20 26.52 -13.59
CA LEU A 470 14.32 27.26 -14.15
C LEU A 470 13.99 27.62 -15.60
N ASP A 471 14.63 28.65 -16.15
CA ASP A 471 14.52 28.98 -17.57
C ASP A 471 15.49 28.11 -18.39
N VAL A 472 15.02 26.95 -18.88
CA VAL A 472 15.86 25.96 -19.58
C VAL A 472 16.15 26.40 -21.01
N ASN A 473 15.26 27.20 -21.61
CA ASN A 473 15.36 27.62 -23.00
C ASN A 473 15.87 29.07 -23.19
N GLN A 474 16.14 29.77 -22.08
CA GLN A 474 16.62 31.15 -22.00
C GLN A 474 15.68 32.16 -22.69
N ASP A 475 14.36 31.93 -22.61
CA ASP A 475 13.35 32.85 -23.18
C ASP A 475 12.86 33.93 -22.19
N GLY A 476 13.35 33.89 -20.95
CA GLY A 476 13.01 34.80 -19.87
C GLY A 476 11.76 34.39 -19.08
N VAL A 477 11.18 33.21 -19.35
CA VAL A 477 10.06 32.63 -18.60
C VAL A 477 10.54 31.38 -17.86
N LEU A 478 10.09 31.18 -16.62
CA LEU A 478 10.45 29.98 -15.87
C LEU A 478 9.73 28.75 -16.42
N ASP A 479 10.50 27.70 -16.69
CA ASP A 479 9.99 26.40 -17.11
C ASP A 479 9.75 25.50 -15.89
N LEU A 480 8.77 24.62 -16.01
CA LEU A 480 8.50 23.60 -15.01
C LEU A 480 9.29 22.33 -15.31
N VAL A 481 9.97 21.79 -14.29
CA VAL A 481 10.61 20.48 -14.34
C VAL A 481 9.96 19.53 -13.34
N VAL A 482 9.57 18.35 -13.80
CA VAL A 482 8.90 17.33 -12.99
C VAL A 482 9.61 15.99 -13.06
N GLY A 483 9.93 15.42 -11.90
CA GLY A 483 10.47 14.08 -11.75
C GLY A 483 9.40 13.00 -11.65
N ALA A 484 9.66 11.87 -12.30
CA ALA A 484 8.82 10.67 -12.29
C ALA A 484 9.71 9.42 -12.12
N PRO A 485 10.25 9.19 -10.91
CA PRO A 485 11.23 8.13 -10.65
C PRO A 485 10.67 6.71 -10.81
N GLY A 486 9.34 6.55 -10.69
CA GLY A 486 8.65 5.27 -10.91
C GLY A 486 8.48 4.90 -12.39
N PHE A 487 8.84 5.80 -13.32
CA PHE A 487 8.66 5.55 -14.75
C PHE A 487 9.39 4.30 -15.23
N GLY A 488 8.68 3.43 -15.95
CA GLY A 488 9.24 2.36 -16.76
C GLY A 488 8.24 1.21 -16.93
N ASN A 489 8.72 0.02 -17.29
CA ASN A 489 7.82 -1.09 -17.61
C ASN A 489 7.29 -1.74 -16.32
N SER A 490 6.03 -1.44 -16.01
CA SER A 490 5.32 -1.96 -14.84
C SER A 490 5.22 -3.49 -14.83
N ASP A 491 5.17 -4.15 -15.99
CA ASP A 491 5.01 -5.61 -16.07
C ASP A 491 6.27 -6.38 -15.65
N VAL A 492 7.42 -5.72 -15.65
CA VAL A 492 8.72 -6.29 -15.24
C VAL A 492 9.42 -5.48 -14.15
N ASP A 493 8.67 -4.59 -13.48
CA ASP A 493 9.14 -3.69 -12.42
C ASP A 493 10.40 -2.88 -12.79
N ASP A 494 10.48 -2.45 -14.05
CA ASP A 494 11.59 -1.63 -14.55
C ASP A 494 11.39 -0.18 -14.08
N HIS A 495 12.06 0.22 -12.99
CA HIS A 495 12.02 1.58 -12.44
C HIS A 495 13.14 2.45 -13.05
N ASN A 496 13.04 2.78 -14.33
CA ASN A 496 14.03 3.60 -15.04
C ASN A 496 14.06 5.04 -14.52
N GLY A 497 12.89 5.60 -14.25
CA GLY A 497 12.71 7.01 -13.94
C GLY A 497 12.89 7.93 -15.15
N ARG A 498 12.24 9.09 -15.06
CA ARG A 498 12.18 10.09 -16.12
C ARG A 498 12.02 11.48 -15.55
N VAL A 499 12.53 12.48 -16.26
CA VAL A 499 12.34 13.90 -15.98
C VAL A 499 11.65 14.54 -17.18
N TYR A 500 10.63 15.35 -16.90
CA TYR A 500 9.84 16.08 -17.89
C TYR A 500 10.06 17.57 -17.72
N ILE A 501 10.26 18.29 -18.83
CA ILE A 501 10.40 19.75 -18.84
C ILE A 501 9.28 20.33 -19.69
N TYR A 502 8.56 21.28 -19.12
CA TYR A 502 7.46 22.00 -19.75
C TYR A 502 7.82 23.47 -19.82
N TYR A 503 7.88 24.01 -21.04
CA TYR A 503 8.24 25.41 -21.19
C TYR A 503 7.13 26.32 -20.66
N GLY A 504 7.54 27.28 -19.84
CA GLY A 504 6.66 28.33 -19.35
C GLY A 504 6.11 29.13 -20.52
N ARG A 505 4.93 29.73 -20.33
CA ARG A 505 4.28 30.54 -21.38
C ARG A 505 3.49 31.66 -20.76
N GLN A 506 3.56 32.83 -21.38
CA GLN A 506 2.82 33.99 -20.95
C GLN A 506 1.30 33.76 -21.00
N ASN A 507 0.63 34.01 -19.87
CA ASN A 507 -0.80 33.78 -19.63
C ASN A 507 -1.28 32.36 -19.94
N ALA A 508 -0.40 31.35 -19.84
CA ALA A 508 -0.84 29.97 -20.04
C ALA A 508 -1.71 29.50 -18.88
N SER A 509 -2.89 29.01 -19.22
CA SER A 509 -3.80 28.38 -18.27
C SER A 509 -3.63 26.87 -18.15
N ARG A 510 -2.71 26.26 -18.93
CA ARG A 510 -2.53 24.80 -18.98
C ARG A 510 -1.22 24.34 -19.63
N PHE A 511 -0.58 23.34 -19.04
CA PHE A 511 0.46 22.53 -19.66
C PHE A 511 -0.16 21.26 -20.26
N GLU A 512 0.08 20.98 -21.54
CA GLU A 512 -0.52 19.80 -22.21
C GLU A 512 0.49 18.69 -22.53
N GLN A 513 1.70 19.04 -22.95
CA GLN A 513 2.75 18.08 -23.34
C GLN A 513 4.13 18.58 -22.92
N PRO A 514 5.04 17.68 -22.53
CA PRO A 514 6.41 18.06 -22.22
C PRO A 514 7.14 18.49 -23.49
N ASN A 515 7.95 19.55 -23.38
CA ASN A 515 8.86 19.99 -24.43
C ASN A 515 10.07 19.07 -24.51
N ILE A 516 10.56 18.61 -23.36
CA ILE A 516 11.73 17.72 -23.27
C ILE A 516 11.40 16.57 -22.32
N THR A 517 11.88 15.38 -22.65
CA THR A 517 11.77 14.19 -21.81
C THR A 517 13.11 13.50 -21.69
N ILE A 518 13.64 13.38 -20.48
CA ILE A 518 14.93 12.76 -20.19
C ILE A 518 14.66 11.41 -19.52
N THR A 519 15.03 10.31 -20.18
CA THR A 519 14.78 8.94 -19.68
C THR A 519 16.09 8.23 -19.38
N CYS A 520 16.19 7.63 -18.20
CA CYS A 520 17.32 6.77 -17.92
C CYS A 520 17.17 5.39 -18.57
N GLN A 521 18.24 4.87 -19.15
CA GLN A 521 18.20 3.58 -19.87
C GLN A 521 18.42 2.37 -18.96
N SER A 522 19.01 2.57 -17.78
CA SER A 522 19.28 1.50 -16.82
C SER A 522 18.05 1.17 -15.99
N LYS A 523 17.83 -0.13 -15.72
CA LYS A 523 16.84 -0.60 -14.74
C LYS A 523 17.19 -0.05 -13.35
N PHE A 524 16.16 0.25 -12.55
CA PHE A 524 16.29 0.81 -11.20
C PHE A 524 17.09 2.11 -11.11
N CYS A 525 17.19 2.84 -12.23
CA CYS A 525 17.87 4.12 -12.26
C CYS A 525 17.05 5.23 -11.60
N ASN A 526 15.73 5.09 -11.45
CA ASN A 526 14.88 6.03 -10.70
C ASN A 526 15.19 7.53 -10.92
N LEU A 527 15.57 7.92 -12.15
CA LEU A 527 15.96 9.29 -12.48
C LEU A 527 14.81 10.26 -12.17
N GLY A 528 15.14 11.43 -11.61
CA GLY A 528 14.15 12.41 -11.20
C GLY A 528 13.60 12.15 -9.80
N TYR A 529 14.32 11.38 -8.98
CA TYR A 529 13.97 11.21 -7.56
C TYR A 529 14.11 12.53 -6.79
N SER A 530 15.15 13.31 -7.11
CA SER A 530 15.36 14.67 -6.61
C SER A 530 15.76 15.59 -7.77
N LEU A 531 15.36 16.86 -7.67
CA LEU A 531 15.66 17.90 -8.64
C LEU A 531 16.14 19.15 -7.92
N THR A 532 17.05 19.89 -8.54
CA THR A 532 17.53 21.20 -8.05
C THR A 532 17.92 22.05 -9.24
N SER A 533 17.53 23.32 -9.22
CA SER A 533 18.02 24.36 -10.12
C SER A 533 19.10 25.19 -9.41
N VAL A 534 20.21 25.44 -10.10
CA VAL A 534 21.30 26.31 -9.61
C VAL A 534 22.29 26.61 -10.72
N ASP A 535 22.76 27.85 -10.84
CA ASP A 535 23.89 28.22 -11.71
C ASP A 535 25.20 27.54 -11.25
N LEU A 536 25.66 26.53 -11.99
CA LEU A 536 26.88 25.77 -11.68
C LEU A 536 28.11 26.24 -12.47
N ASN A 537 27.92 26.85 -13.64
CA ASN A 537 29.00 27.28 -14.54
C ASN A 537 29.30 28.80 -14.44
N LYS A 538 28.51 29.56 -13.68
CA LYS A 538 28.55 31.02 -13.51
C LYS A 538 28.27 31.78 -14.80
N ASP A 539 27.28 31.32 -15.57
CA ASP A 539 26.80 32.01 -16.77
C ASP A 539 25.59 32.92 -16.51
N ASP A 540 25.21 33.11 -15.24
CA ASP A 540 24.05 33.88 -14.79
C ASP A 540 22.69 33.21 -15.12
N HIS A 541 22.68 31.94 -15.54
CA HIS A 541 21.49 31.12 -15.74
C HIS A 541 21.53 29.87 -14.87
N ASP A 542 20.39 29.47 -14.31
CA ASP A 542 20.33 28.24 -13.51
C ASP A 542 20.48 26.99 -14.39
N ASP A 543 21.19 25.99 -13.87
CA ASP A 543 21.33 24.66 -14.46
C ASP A 543 20.48 23.63 -13.72
N LEU A 544 20.10 22.55 -14.41
CA LEU A 544 19.30 21.47 -13.81
C LEU A 544 20.19 20.33 -13.30
N VAL A 545 20.05 20.00 -12.01
CA VAL A 545 20.65 18.82 -11.37
C VAL A 545 19.56 17.78 -11.10
N MET A 546 19.80 16.53 -11.53
CA MET A 546 18.85 15.42 -11.44
C MET A 546 19.45 14.26 -10.64
N GLY A 547 18.79 13.86 -9.56
CA GLY A 547 19.21 12.74 -8.70
C GLY A 547 18.63 11.40 -9.12
N SER A 548 19.42 10.35 -8.88
CA SER A 548 19.15 8.96 -9.22
C SER A 548 19.73 8.04 -8.10
N PRO A 549 19.17 8.07 -6.88
CA PRO A 549 19.80 7.48 -5.69
C PRO A 549 19.90 5.95 -5.70
N TYR A 550 19.13 5.22 -6.52
CA TYR A 550 19.18 3.76 -6.60
C TYR A 550 19.97 3.25 -7.82
N TYR A 551 20.60 4.14 -8.59
CA TYR A 551 21.44 3.78 -9.71
C TYR A 551 22.51 2.75 -9.33
N SER A 552 22.61 1.70 -10.16
CA SER A 552 23.36 0.48 -9.87
C SER A 552 24.07 -0.04 -11.13
N SER A 553 24.94 0.77 -11.75
CA SER A 553 25.71 0.33 -12.92
C SER A 553 26.74 -0.75 -12.61
N THR A 554 27.12 -0.91 -11.34
CA THR A 554 28.16 -1.85 -10.87
C THR A 554 27.60 -2.97 -9.97
N GLY A 555 26.27 -3.08 -9.83
CA GLY A 555 25.61 -4.06 -8.95
C GLY A 555 25.54 -3.66 -7.48
N THR A 556 25.99 -2.45 -7.13
CA THR A 556 25.76 -1.81 -5.82
C THR A 556 25.01 -0.50 -6.04
N GLN A 557 23.97 -0.23 -5.25
CA GLN A 557 23.16 1.00 -5.30
C GLN A 557 23.99 2.20 -4.80
N GLN A 558 24.90 2.69 -5.65
CA GLN A 558 25.79 3.81 -5.34
C GLN A 558 25.12 5.16 -5.57
N GLY A 559 24.05 5.17 -6.37
CA GLY A 559 23.39 6.37 -6.83
C GLY A 559 24.18 7.10 -7.92
N ALA A 560 23.52 8.04 -8.57
CA ALA A 560 24.11 8.93 -9.57
C ALA A 560 23.44 10.30 -9.57
N ILE A 561 24.11 11.28 -10.16
CA ILE A 561 23.55 12.58 -10.51
C ILE A 561 23.77 12.85 -12.01
N GLY A 562 22.78 13.47 -12.65
CA GLY A 562 22.89 14.07 -13.98
C GLY A 562 22.86 15.59 -13.88
N ILE A 563 23.62 16.28 -14.72
CA ILE A 563 23.62 17.75 -14.82
C ILE A 563 23.29 18.12 -16.26
N LEU A 564 22.36 19.05 -16.42
CA LEU A 564 21.98 19.67 -17.69
C LEU A 564 22.24 21.17 -17.59
N TYR A 565 23.19 21.65 -18.37
CA TYR A 565 23.48 23.08 -18.47
C TYR A 565 22.48 23.77 -19.40
N SER A 566 21.94 24.93 -18.99
CA SER A 566 20.93 25.66 -19.76
C SER A 566 21.52 26.38 -20.99
N ASP A 567 22.81 26.73 -20.97
CA ASP A 567 23.54 27.36 -22.09
C ASP A 567 23.79 26.45 -23.29
N LYS A 568 23.59 25.13 -23.14
CA LYS A 568 23.88 24.15 -24.19
C LYS A 568 22.62 23.84 -24.99
N PRO A 569 22.69 23.90 -26.33
CA PRO A 569 21.59 23.43 -27.16
C PRO A 569 21.33 21.96 -26.85
N LEU A 570 20.07 21.66 -26.52
CA LEU A 570 19.64 20.31 -26.21
C LEU A 570 19.79 19.42 -27.45
N PRO A 571 20.32 18.19 -27.31
CA PRO A 571 20.33 17.24 -28.42
C PRO A 571 18.88 16.92 -28.82
N GLY A 572 18.56 17.17 -30.10
CA GLY A 572 17.23 16.99 -30.68
C GLY A 572 16.83 15.54 -30.94
#